data_AF-A0AAV5SGI5-F1
#
_entry.id   AF-A0AAV5SGI5-F1
#
_cell.length_a   1.000
_cell.length_b   1.000
_cell.length_c   1.000
_cell.angle_alpha   90.00
_cell.angle_beta   90.00
_cell.angle_gamma   90.00
#
_symmetry.space_group_name_H-M   'P 1'
#
loop_
_entity.id
_entity.type
_entity.pdbx_description
1 polymer ?
#
loop_
_entity_poly.entity_id
_entity_poly.type
_entity_poly.pdbx_seq_one_letter_code
_entity_poly.pdbx_strand_id
1 'polypeptide(L)'
;MSEWVRGKKVCVLKLEYSKIDFLKFISASILDNLKSEFWRLRPEAQKVARFTVYPSHNDHQRQGIAQHLVHLGLDFGRLRSSVLDGIMSEASYIANQTLLAKNGYEALASSKRKEYIRSNGEPVVFPDATTSVKLFYLNLKQ
;
A
#
# COMPACT_ATOMS: atom_id res chain seq x y z
N MET A 1 -12.20 -34.67 12.08
CA MET A 1 -13.30 -34.69 13.08
C MET A 1 -13.27 -33.36 13.82
N SER A 2 -14.37 -32.62 13.82
CA SER A 2 -14.48 -31.27 14.37
C SER A 2 -15.34 -31.29 15.62
N GLU A 3 -14.78 -30.87 16.75
CA GLU A 3 -15.54 -30.60 17.97
C GLU A 3 -16.09 -29.17 17.96
N TRP A 4 -17.34 -29.06 18.41
CA TRP A 4 -18.10 -27.84 18.52
C TRP A 4 -17.89 -27.23 19.90
N VAL A 5 -17.33 -26.02 19.97
CA VAL A 5 -17.44 -25.15 21.15
C VAL A 5 -18.09 -23.84 20.72
N ARG A 6 -19.14 -23.48 21.46
CA ARG A 6 -20.06 -22.34 21.31
C ARG A 6 -19.52 -21.12 20.55
N GLY A 7 -20.22 -20.77 19.47
CA GLY A 7 -20.74 -19.40 19.35
C GLY A 7 -20.05 -18.39 18.44
N LYS A 8 -18.91 -18.69 17.79
CA LYS A 8 -18.42 -17.89 16.64
C LYS A 8 -17.68 -18.79 15.67
N LYS A 9 -18.10 -18.85 14.40
CA LYS A 9 -17.21 -19.27 13.31
C LYS A 9 -16.15 -18.16 13.16
N VAL A 10 -15.09 -18.24 13.95
CA VAL A 10 -13.86 -17.54 13.60
C VAL A 10 -13.20 -18.42 12.55
N CYS A 11 -13.35 -18.06 11.27
CA CYS A 11 -12.44 -18.53 10.23
C CYS A 11 -11.09 -17.92 10.53
N VAL A 12 -10.32 -18.56 11.40
CA VAL A 12 -8.87 -18.34 11.44
C VAL A 12 -8.36 -19.00 10.17
N LEU A 13 -8.23 -18.20 9.11
CA LEU A 13 -7.46 -18.61 7.94
C LEU A 13 -6.06 -18.92 8.46
N LYS A 14 -5.77 -20.22 8.59
CA LYS A 14 -4.45 -20.74 8.93
C LYS A 14 -3.56 -20.44 7.72
N LEU A 15 -3.05 -19.22 7.63
CA LEU A 15 -2.03 -18.88 6.67
C LEU A 15 -0.81 -19.73 7.00
N GLU A 16 -0.38 -20.61 6.10
CA GLU A 16 0.88 -21.32 6.25
C GLU A 16 2.03 -20.29 6.15
N TYR A 17 2.65 -20.02 7.31
CA TYR A 17 3.67 -18.98 7.48
C TYR A 17 5.06 -19.36 6.93
N SER A 18 5.28 -20.61 6.48
CA SER A 18 6.63 -21.12 6.19
C SER A 18 7.27 -20.64 4.87
N LYS A 19 6.59 -19.81 4.07
CA LYS A 19 7.15 -19.14 2.86
C LYS A 19 7.15 -17.61 2.95
N ILE A 20 6.83 -17.06 4.12
CA ILE A 20 6.50 -15.64 4.31
C ILE A 20 7.72 -14.75 4.61
N ASP A 21 8.87 -15.31 4.97
CA ASP A 21 9.81 -14.56 5.83
C ASP A 21 10.94 -13.80 5.13
N PHE A 22 10.91 -13.62 3.81
CA PHE A 22 11.97 -12.86 3.14
C PHE A 22 11.48 -11.79 2.16
N LEU A 23 10.44 -12.09 1.39
CA LEU A 23 9.79 -11.12 0.50
C LEU A 23 9.09 -10.00 1.28
N LYS A 24 8.50 -10.31 2.44
CA LYS A 24 7.89 -9.29 3.31
C LYS A 24 8.93 -8.34 3.89
N PHE A 25 10.09 -8.84 4.31
CA PHE A 25 11.14 -8.02 4.92
C PHE A 25 11.76 -7.02 3.93
N ILE A 26 12.08 -7.47 2.70
CA ILE A 26 12.58 -6.57 1.65
C ILE A 26 11.52 -5.55 1.24
N SER A 27 10.25 -5.97 1.17
CA SER A 27 9.17 -5.02 0.91
C SER A 27 9.07 -3.98 2.03
N ALA A 28 9.28 -4.35 3.29
CA ALA A 28 9.20 -3.42 4.42
C ALA A 28 10.31 -2.36 4.39
N SER A 29 11.57 -2.75 4.16
CA SER A 29 12.68 -1.81 4.10
C SER A 29 12.56 -0.82 2.93
N ILE A 30 12.13 -1.29 1.76
CA ILE A 30 11.88 -0.43 0.59
C ILE A 30 10.76 0.57 0.88
N LEU A 31 9.68 0.10 1.51
CA LEU A 31 8.57 0.95 1.91
C LEU A 31 9.02 1.98 2.96
N ASP A 32 9.81 1.57 3.95
CA ASP A 32 10.30 2.47 5.01
C ASP A 32 11.26 3.53 4.47
N ASN A 33 12.14 3.18 3.52
CA ASN A 33 13.00 4.12 2.83
C ASN A 33 12.18 5.14 2.02
N LEU A 34 11.15 4.69 1.30
CA LEU A 34 10.26 5.61 0.59
C LEU A 34 9.51 6.54 1.55
N LYS A 35 9.07 6.03 2.70
CA LYS A 35 8.43 6.86 3.74
C LYS A 35 9.35 7.93 4.28
N SER A 36 10.62 7.60 4.56
CA SER A 36 11.56 8.58 5.11
C SER A 36 11.81 9.75 4.16
N GLU A 37 11.66 9.53 2.85
CA GLU A 37 11.79 10.57 1.85
C GLU A 37 10.60 11.55 1.80
N PHE A 38 9.43 11.18 2.36
CA PHE A 38 8.21 11.98 2.22
C PHE A 38 8.40 13.42 2.69
N TRP A 39 8.92 13.62 3.91
CA TRP A 39 9.09 14.96 4.51
C TRP A 39 10.12 15.80 3.77
N ARG A 40 11.11 15.17 3.12
CA ARG A 40 12.07 15.86 2.26
C ARG A 40 11.42 16.33 0.96
N LEU A 41 10.47 15.55 0.44
CA LEU A 41 9.77 15.83 -0.82
C LEU A 41 8.61 16.81 -0.65
N ARG A 42 7.96 16.83 0.53
CA ARG A 42 6.84 17.70 0.89
C ARG A 42 7.13 18.43 2.21
N PRO A 43 8.17 19.29 2.28
CA PRO A 43 8.56 19.97 3.52
C PRO A 43 7.50 20.93 4.05
N GLU A 44 6.56 21.36 3.21
CA GLU A 44 5.45 22.23 3.58
C GLU A 44 4.33 21.49 4.32
N ALA A 45 4.18 20.17 4.12
CA ALA A 45 3.16 19.38 4.79
C ALA A 45 3.48 19.25 6.29
N GLN A 46 2.51 19.53 7.15
CA GLN A 46 2.63 19.45 8.60
C GLN A 46 2.04 18.16 9.14
N LYS A 47 0.92 17.70 8.56
CA LYS A 47 0.24 16.49 9.01
C LYS A 47 -0.39 15.74 7.84
N VAL A 48 0.00 14.48 7.67
CA VAL A 48 -0.51 13.63 6.60
C VAL A 48 -1.10 12.35 7.16
N ALA A 49 -2.22 11.91 6.58
CA ALA A 49 -2.74 10.58 6.83
C ALA A 49 -1.98 9.57 5.97
N ARG A 50 -1.70 8.39 6.51
CA ARG A 50 -1.10 7.29 5.74
C ARG A 50 -2.13 6.18 5.57
N PHE A 51 -2.27 5.70 4.34
CA PHE A 51 -3.17 4.61 4.00
C PHE A 51 -2.44 3.59 3.13
N THR A 52 -2.70 2.30 3.36
CA THR A 52 -2.11 1.19 2.60
C THR A 52 -3.22 0.41 1.91
N VAL A 53 -3.20 0.35 0.57
CA VAL A 53 -4.09 -0.52 -0.21
C VAL A 53 -3.50 -1.93 -0.22
N TYR A 54 -4.23 -2.91 0.32
CA TYR A 54 -3.85 -4.31 0.20
C TYR A 54 -4.44 -4.94 -1.08
N PRO A 55 -3.71 -5.84 -1.75
CA PRO A 55 -4.25 -6.58 -2.88
C PRO A 55 -5.48 -7.40 -2.44
N SER A 56 -6.48 -7.46 -3.32
CA SER A 56 -7.64 -8.34 -3.14
C SER A 56 -7.28 -9.77 -3.52
N HIS A 57 -7.93 -10.75 -2.86
CA HIS A 57 -7.86 -12.16 -3.26
C HIS A 57 -8.21 -12.30 -4.74
N ASN A 58 -7.54 -13.20 -5.46
CA ASN A 58 -7.69 -13.34 -6.92
C ASN A 58 -9.16 -13.50 -7.35
N ASP A 59 -9.95 -14.24 -6.57
CA ASP A 59 -11.38 -14.48 -6.82
C ASP A 59 -12.27 -13.23 -6.73
N HIS A 60 -11.74 -12.13 -6.19
CA HIS A 60 -12.45 -10.87 -5.98
C HIS A 60 -11.86 -9.70 -6.78
N GLN A 61 -10.88 -9.99 -7.64
CA GLN A 61 -10.30 -8.98 -8.53
C GLN A 61 -11.27 -8.60 -9.65
N ARG A 62 -11.04 -7.42 -10.26
CA ARG A 62 -11.83 -6.88 -11.39
C ARG A 62 -13.32 -6.61 -11.10
N GLN A 63 -13.73 -6.64 -9.84
CA GLN A 63 -15.09 -6.31 -9.39
C GLN A 63 -15.23 -4.87 -8.88
N GLY A 64 -14.23 -4.01 -9.12
CA GLY A 64 -14.25 -2.62 -8.66
C GLY A 64 -14.03 -2.44 -7.14
N ILE A 65 -13.77 -3.51 -6.39
CA ILE A 65 -13.62 -3.46 -4.92
C ILE A 65 -12.53 -2.47 -4.50
N ALA A 66 -11.33 -2.54 -5.10
CA ALA A 66 -10.25 -1.62 -4.75
C ALA A 66 -10.60 -0.15 -5.05
N GLN A 67 -11.33 0.10 -6.14
CA GLN A 67 -11.84 1.43 -6.50
C GLN A 67 -12.88 1.94 -5.50
N HIS A 68 -13.69 1.06 -4.92
CA HIS A 68 -14.59 1.43 -3.84
C HIS A 68 -13.82 1.70 -2.54
N LEU A 69 -12.89 0.81 -2.18
CA LEU A 69 -12.15 0.86 -0.92
C LEU A 69 -11.18 2.05 -0.81
N VAL A 70 -10.62 2.55 -1.93
CA VAL A 70 -9.64 3.65 -1.90
C VAL A 70 -10.18 4.90 -1.20
N HIS A 71 -11.49 5.15 -1.27
CA HIS A 71 -12.16 6.29 -0.65
C HIS A 71 -13.28 5.89 0.31
N LEU A 72 -13.45 4.60 0.61
CA LEU A 72 -14.52 4.15 1.50
C LEU A 72 -14.31 4.75 2.89
N GLY A 73 -15.30 5.52 3.36
CA GLY A 73 -15.25 6.21 4.64
C GLY A 73 -14.46 7.52 4.64
N LEU A 74 -13.92 7.96 3.49
CA LEU A 74 -13.30 9.29 3.37
C LEU A 74 -14.38 10.33 3.01
N ASP A 75 -14.62 11.26 3.92
CA ASP A 75 -15.39 12.47 3.64
C ASP A 75 -14.42 13.58 3.20
N PHE A 76 -14.27 13.77 1.89
CA PHE A 76 -13.35 14.77 1.36
C PHE A 76 -13.70 16.20 1.75
N GLY A 77 -14.97 16.52 1.99
CA GLY A 77 -15.37 17.84 2.47
C GLY A 77 -14.80 18.10 3.86
N ARG A 78 -15.02 17.15 4.78
CA ARG A 78 -14.43 17.21 6.14
C ARG A 78 -12.91 17.16 6.11
N LEU A 79 -12.31 16.28 5.31
CA LEU A 79 -10.85 16.13 5.22
C LEU A 79 -10.16 17.40 4.72
N ARG A 80 -10.72 18.10 3.72
CA ARG A 80 -10.18 19.38 3.23
C ARG A 80 -10.21 20.46 4.32
N SER A 81 -11.28 20.51 5.11
CA SER A 81 -11.42 21.40 6.26
C SER A 81 -10.63 20.96 7.51
N SER A 82 -10.06 19.77 7.51
CA SER A 82 -9.34 19.22 8.66
C SER A 82 -7.91 19.76 8.77
N VAL A 83 -7.22 19.39 9.86
CA VAL A 83 -5.79 19.68 10.06
C VAL A 83 -4.86 18.83 9.18
N LEU A 84 -5.38 17.91 8.36
CA LEU A 84 -4.57 17.09 7.46
C LEU A 84 -4.29 17.84 6.17
N ASP A 85 -3.03 17.87 5.75
CA ASP A 85 -2.57 18.49 4.50
C ASP A 85 -2.74 17.54 3.31
N GLY A 86 -2.72 16.24 3.56
CA GLY A 86 -2.89 15.25 2.52
C GLY A 86 -2.92 13.80 3.00
N ILE A 87 -2.99 12.89 2.02
CA ILE A 87 -2.96 11.45 2.23
C ILE A 87 -1.77 10.87 1.47
N MET A 88 -0.90 10.14 2.14
CA MET A 88 0.19 9.38 1.53
C MET A 88 -0.13 7.89 1.44
N SER A 89 0.40 7.22 0.41
CA SER A 89 0.29 5.78 0.23
C SER A 89 1.47 5.23 -0.55
N GLU A 90 1.92 4.03 -0.25
CA GLU A 90 2.90 3.33 -1.07
C GLU A 90 2.24 2.18 -1.85
N ALA A 91 2.68 1.96 -3.09
CA ALA A 91 2.15 0.87 -3.91
C ALA A 91 3.26 0.08 -4.62
N SER A 92 3.28 -1.23 -4.35
CA SER A 92 4.23 -2.21 -4.88
C SER A 92 3.66 -3.11 -5.99
N TYR A 93 2.44 -2.81 -6.46
CA TYR A 93 1.78 -3.49 -7.58
C TYR A 93 1.25 -2.47 -8.58
N ILE A 94 1.40 -2.74 -9.87
CA ILE A 94 1.09 -1.77 -10.95
C ILE A 94 -0.39 -1.41 -10.97
N ALA A 95 -1.27 -2.35 -10.61
CA ALA A 95 -2.70 -2.13 -10.50
C ALA A 95 -3.02 -1.09 -9.42
N ASN A 96 -2.37 -1.15 -8.26
CA ASN A 96 -2.56 -0.18 -7.17
C ASN A 96 -1.93 1.17 -7.51
N GLN A 97 -0.79 1.19 -8.20
CA GLN A 97 -0.18 2.43 -8.69
C GLN A 97 -1.12 3.16 -9.66
N THR A 98 -1.73 2.40 -10.58
CA THR A 98 -2.69 2.93 -11.54
C THR A 98 -3.97 3.39 -10.85
N LEU A 99 -4.45 2.63 -9.86
CA LEU A 99 -5.62 3.00 -9.06
C LEU A 99 -5.41 4.34 -8.36
N LEU A 100 -4.30 4.52 -7.64
CA LEU A 100 -3.98 5.76 -6.92
C LEU A 100 -3.88 6.94 -7.90
N ALA A 101 -3.14 6.78 -9.00
CA ALA A 101 -3.01 7.82 -10.02
C ALA A 101 -4.37 8.25 -10.60
N LYS A 102 -5.26 7.29 -10.89
CA LYS A 102 -6.63 7.58 -11.37
C LYS A 102 -7.49 8.32 -10.34
N ASN A 103 -7.17 8.21 -9.07
CA ASN A 103 -7.90 8.84 -7.97
C ASN A 103 -7.21 10.13 -7.48
N GLY A 104 -6.37 10.74 -8.31
CA GLY A 104 -5.79 12.07 -8.06
C GLY A 104 -4.53 12.07 -7.19
N TYR A 105 -3.99 10.91 -6.85
CA TYR A 105 -2.71 10.83 -6.16
C TYR A 105 -1.55 11.06 -7.14
N GLU A 106 -0.63 11.93 -6.75
CA GLU A 106 0.64 12.18 -7.45
C GLU A 106 1.71 11.20 -6.98
N ALA A 107 2.50 10.63 -7.91
CA ALA A 107 3.66 9.84 -7.55
C ALA A 107 4.85 10.76 -7.20
N LEU A 108 5.29 10.75 -5.93
CA LEU A 108 6.36 11.61 -5.44
C LEU A 108 7.76 10.99 -5.58
N ALA A 109 7.86 9.68 -5.40
CA ALA A 109 9.12 8.96 -5.47
C ALA A 109 8.93 7.52 -5.93
N SER A 110 10.01 6.93 -6.45
CA SER A 110 10.09 5.52 -6.83
C SER A 110 11.37 4.95 -6.25
N SER A 111 11.30 3.74 -5.70
CA SER A 111 12.48 3.04 -5.19
C SER A 111 13.41 2.63 -6.32
N LYS A 112 14.71 2.62 -6.05
CA LYS A 112 15.73 2.29 -7.07
C LYS A 112 15.84 0.79 -7.26
N ARG A 113 16.10 0.34 -8.49
CA ARG A 113 16.30 -1.08 -8.82
C ARG A 113 17.36 -1.80 -7.96
N LYS A 114 18.36 -1.06 -7.46
CA LYS A 114 19.41 -1.58 -6.56
C LYS A 114 18.92 -1.89 -5.14
N GLU A 115 17.77 -1.36 -4.73
CA GLU A 115 17.16 -1.62 -3.42
C GLU A 115 16.44 -2.97 -3.37
N TYR A 116 16.32 -3.64 -4.52
CA TYR A 116 15.64 -4.92 -4.69
C TYR A 116 16.59 -6.09 -4.68
N ILE A 117 17.71 -6.04 -3.98
CA ILE A 117 18.61 -7.19 -3.92
C ILE A 117 18.33 -7.97 -2.63
N ARG A 118 18.05 -9.25 -2.80
CA ARG A 118 17.91 -10.22 -1.72
C ARG A 118 19.25 -10.41 -1.01
N SER A 119 19.22 -10.93 0.21
CA SER A 119 20.45 -11.19 0.98
C SER A 119 21.36 -12.20 0.28
N ASN A 120 20.81 -13.05 -0.58
CA ASN A 120 21.54 -13.99 -1.42
C ASN A 120 22.04 -13.38 -2.76
N GLY A 121 21.91 -12.06 -2.97
CA GLY A 121 22.37 -11.37 -4.18
C GLY A 121 21.38 -11.35 -5.35
N GLU A 122 20.27 -12.07 -5.26
CA GLU A 122 19.27 -12.14 -6.34
C GLU A 122 18.34 -10.91 -6.37
N PRO A 123 17.93 -10.41 -7.55
CA PRO A 123 16.94 -9.34 -7.62
C PRO A 123 15.55 -9.82 -7.16
N VAL A 124 14.79 -8.93 -6.52
CA VAL A 124 13.35 -9.09 -6.32
C VAL A 124 12.68 -8.84 -7.66
N VAL A 125 12.03 -9.89 -8.17
CA VAL A 125 11.22 -9.83 -9.38
C VAL A 125 9.76 -9.64 -8.96
N PHE A 126 9.12 -8.60 -9.47
CA PHE A 126 7.69 -8.41 -9.29
C PHE A 126 6.91 -9.42 -10.14
N PRO A 127 5.77 -9.93 -9.65
CA PRO A 127 4.96 -10.91 -10.38
C PRO A 127 4.13 -10.29 -11.51
N ASP A 128 4.14 -8.96 -11.65
CA ASP A 128 3.39 -8.20 -12.65
C ASP A 128 4.31 -7.19 -13.39
N ALA A 129 3.72 -6.25 -14.13
CA ALA A 129 4.47 -5.21 -14.86
C ALA A 129 5.11 -4.14 -13.96
N THR A 130 5.15 -4.33 -12.63
CA THR A 130 5.76 -3.37 -11.71
C THR A 130 7.27 -3.33 -11.90
N THR A 131 7.80 -2.12 -12.09
CA THR A 131 9.24 -1.88 -12.22
C THR A 131 9.86 -1.24 -10.98
N SER A 132 9.03 -0.64 -10.12
CA SER A 132 9.42 0.01 -8.87
C SER A 132 8.24 0.11 -7.91
N VAL A 133 8.49 0.20 -6.61
CA VAL A 133 7.53 0.61 -5.58
C VAL A 133 7.50 2.13 -5.61
N LYS A 134 6.32 2.71 -5.48
CA LYS A 134 6.14 4.15 -5.56
C LYS A 134 5.47 4.70 -4.32
N LEU A 135 5.92 5.88 -3.92
CA LEU A 135 5.26 6.74 -2.94
C LEU A 135 4.30 7.67 -3.66
N PHE A 136 3.07 7.71 -3.18
CA PHE A 136 1.98 8.54 -3.70
C PHE A 136 1.50 9.53 -2.64
N TYR A 137 1.01 10.67 -3.11
CA TYR A 137 0.44 11.72 -2.27
C TYR A 137 -0.79 12.36 -2.92
N LEU A 138 -1.87 12.48 -2.15
CA LEU A 138 -3.04 13.27 -2.50
C LEU A 138 -3.03 14.52 -1.63
N ASN A 139 -2.91 15.68 -2.28
CA ASN A 139 -2.98 16.97 -1.61
C ASN A 139 -4.44 17.33 -1.30
N LEU A 140 -4.75 17.60 -0.04
CA LEU A 140 -6.09 17.98 0.41
C LEU A 140 -6.28 19.50 0.54
N LYS A 141 -5.22 20.30 0.31
CA LYS A 141 -5.24 21.77 0.43
C LYS A 141 -5.29 22.52 -0.90
N GLN A 142 -5.50 21.79 -2.00
CA GLN A 142 -5.76 22.37 -3.32
C GLN A 142 -7.21 22.87 -3.44
#